data_AF-A0A7D8YP47-F1
#
_entry.id   AF-A0A7D8YP47-F1
#
_cell.length_a   1.000
_cell.length_b   1.000
_cell.length_c   1.000
_cell.angle_alpha   90.00
_cell.angle_beta   90.00
_cell.angle_gamma   90.00
#
_symmetry.space_group_name_H-M   'P 1'
#
loop_
_entity.id
_entity.type
_entity.pdbx_description
1 polymer ?
#
loop_
_entity_poly.entity_id
_entity_poly.type
_entity_poly.pdbx_seq_one_letter_code
_entity_poly.pdbx_strand_id
1 'polypeptide(L)'
;MFAVDEHIFLGTWMHPSFRDRANAHLPVWFQSWLRRGGWVIKLGYPSNYILGLLNLIVARDQLHTAGSRKWYELGLLFSVGHIAIYARRALKLLAEIENDLPKGNSTYSMGLWLKMNLVRAVTTDLPALLCFIVAALKTP
;
A
#
# COMPACT_ATOMS: atom_id res chain seq x y z
N MET A 1 -0.01 5.75 6.68
CA MET A 1 0.70 5.18 7.85
C MET A 1 1.39 3.86 7.52
N PHE A 2 0.73 2.88 6.90
CA PHE A 2 1.33 1.57 6.57
C PHE A 2 2.66 1.63 5.80
N ALA A 3 2.79 2.48 4.78
CA ALA A 3 4.03 2.52 4.00
C ALA A 3 5.28 2.98 4.78
N VAL A 4 5.11 3.85 5.79
CA VAL A 4 6.22 4.31 6.65
C VAL A 4 6.60 3.21 7.63
N ASP A 5 5.62 2.55 8.24
CA ASP A 5 5.84 1.39 9.10
C ASP A 5 6.55 0.26 8.36
N GLU A 6 6.06 -0.11 7.17
CA GLU A 6 6.72 -1.09 6.30
C GLU A 6 8.14 -0.68 5.93
N HIS A 7 8.38 0.62 5.67
CA HIS A 7 9.71 1.11 5.36
C HIS A 7 10.67 1.00 6.55
N ILE A 8 10.22 1.35 7.75
CA ILE A 8 11.03 1.26 8.97
C ILE A 8 11.29 -0.20 9.31
N PHE A 9 10.24 -1.02 9.36
CA PHE A 9 10.32 -2.42 9.80
C PHE A 9 11.06 -3.28 8.78
N LEU A 10 10.62 -3.31 7.52
CA LEU A 10 11.24 -4.14 6.48
C LEU A 10 12.58 -3.56 6.02
N GLY A 11 12.78 -2.25 6.15
CA GLY A 11 14.06 -1.60 5.88
C GLY A 11 15.20 -2.09 6.77
N THR A 12 14.90 -2.64 7.97
CA THR A 12 15.94 -3.23 8.83
C THR A 12 16.68 -4.38 8.14
N TRP A 13 16.01 -5.19 7.30
CA TRP A 13 16.62 -6.28 6.51
C TRP A 13 17.65 -5.79 5.48
N MET A 14 17.72 -4.48 5.23
CA MET A 14 18.59 -3.89 4.22
C MET A 14 19.96 -3.47 4.76
N HIS A 15 20.22 -3.65 6.06
CA HIS A 15 21.46 -3.19 6.66
C HIS A 15 22.70 -3.95 6.10
N PRO A 16 23.78 -3.26 5.68
CA PRO A 16 24.93 -3.90 5.05
C PRO A 16 25.64 -4.93 5.93
N SER A 17 25.71 -4.71 7.26
CA SER A 17 26.48 -5.56 8.19
C SER A 17 25.98 -7.00 8.33
N PHE A 18 24.79 -7.33 7.82
CA PHE A 18 24.27 -8.70 7.87
C PHE A 18 23.61 -9.13 6.57
N ARG A 19 23.98 -8.53 5.45
CA ARG A 19 23.39 -8.77 4.12
C ARG A 19 23.28 -10.25 3.77
N ASP A 20 24.33 -11.03 4.02
CA ASP A 20 24.34 -12.47 3.72
C ASP A 20 23.33 -13.25 4.58
N ARG A 21 23.26 -12.93 5.87
CA ARG A 21 22.26 -13.51 6.80
C ARG A 21 20.84 -13.08 6.41
N ALA A 22 20.66 -11.82 6.01
CA ALA A 22 19.37 -11.33 5.53
C ALA A 22 18.93 -12.09 4.28
N ASN A 23 19.80 -12.23 3.28
CA ASN A 23 19.50 -12.99 2.06
C ASN A 23 19.13 -14.45 2.35
N ALA A 24 19.81 -15.09 3.31
CA ALA A 24 19.53 -16.48 3.69
C ALA A 24 18.18 -16.68 4.39
N HIS A 25 17.72 -15.71 5.18
CA HIS A 25 16.54 -15.87 6.05
C HIS A 25 15.29 -15.12 5.60
N LEU A 26 15.45 -14.03 4.83
CA LEU A 26 14.36 -13.17 4.42
C LEU A 26 13.23 -13.92 3.69
N PRO A 27 13.48 -14.82 2.71
CA PRO A 27 12.40 -15.51 1.99
C PRO A 27 11.48 -16.32 2.92
N VAL A 28 12.07 -17.12 3.81
CA VAL A 28 11.33 -17.98 4.75
C VAL A 28 10.57 -17.14 5.78
N TRP A 29 11.20 -16.06 6.25
CA TRP A 29 10.53 -15.10 7.13
C TRP A 29 9.34 -14.44 6.42
N PHE A 30 9.51 -14.06 5.14
CA PHE A 30 8.50 -13.39 4.33
C PHE A 30 7.29 -14.27 4.06
N GLN A 31 7.50 -15.56 3.73
CA GLN A 31 6.43 -16.56 3.60
C GLN A 31 5.59 -16.66 4.88
N SER A 32 6.26 -16.67 6.04
CA SER A 32 5.59 -16.73 7.34
C SER A 32 4.78 -15.47 7.63
N TRP A 33 5.33 -14.30 7.30
CA TRP A 33 4.65 -13.01 7.43
C TRP A 33 3.42 -12.92 6.52
N LEU A 34 3.56 -13.23 5.22
CA LEU A 34 2.45 -13.23 4.26
C LEU A 34 1.35 -14.24 4.62
N ARG A 35 1.71 -15.42 5.12
CA ARG A 35 0.71 -16.41 5.56
C ARG A 35 -0.13 -15.91 6.74
N ARG A 36 0.47 -15.16 7.66
CA ARG A 36 -0.22 -14.61 8.85
C ARG A 36 -1.00 -13.34 8.54
N GLY A 37 -0.44 -12.45 7.73
CA GLY A 37 -0.98 -11.11 7.46
C GLY A 37 -1.75 -10.98 6.14
N GLY A 38 -1.59 -11.92 5.20
CA GLY A 38 -2.10 -11.78 3.84
C GLY A 38 -3.62 -11.67 3.74
N TRP A 39 -4.37 -12.18 4.73
CA TRP A 39 -5.82 -12.03 4.77
C TRP A 39 -6.24 -10.56 4.96
N VAL A 40 -5.46 -9.76 5.69
CA VAL A 40 -5.73 -8.33 5.93
C VAL A 40 -5.73 -7.59 4.60
N ILE A 41 -4.78 -7.92 3.72
CA ILE A 41 -4.69 -7.33 2.38
C ILE A 41 -5.86 -7.83 1.51
N LYS A 42 -6.10 -9.14 1.50
CA LYS A 42 -7.13 -9.77 0.65
C LYS A 42 -8.54 -9.28 0.97
N LEU A 43 -8.85 -9.01 2.23
CA LEU A 43 -10.16 -8.55 2.66
C LEU A 43 -10.23 -7.03 2.79
N GLY A 44 -9.21 -6.42 3.40
CA GLY A 44 -9.21 -5.00 3.72
C GLY A 44 -9.26 -4.09 2.49
N TYR A 45 -8.50 -4.40 1.43
CA TYR A 45 -8.52 -3.58 0.22
C TYR A 45 -9.89 -3.60 -0.48
N PRO A 46 -10.47 -4.77 -0.85
CA PRO A 46 -11.79 -4.82 -1.47
C PRO A 46 -12.87 -4.14 -0.62
N SER A 47 -12.90 -4.42 0.70
CA SER A 47 -13.86 -3.81 1.61
C SER A 47 -13.75 -2.28 1.62
N ASN A 48 -12.54 -1.72 1.69
CA ASN A 48 -12.34 -0.27 1.69
C ASN A 48 -12.80 0.39 0.39
N TYR A 49 -12.52 -0.21 -0.77
CA TYR A 49 -12.98 0.35 -2.06
C TYR A 49 -14.49 0.26 -2.21
N ILE A 50 -15.10 -0.86 -1.82
CA ILE A 50 -16.56 -1.04 -1.87
C ILE A 50 -17.23 -0.02 -0.96
N LEU A 51 -16.79 0.11 0.28
CA LEU A 51 -17.36 1.08 1.23
C LEU A 51 -17.14 2.53 0.76
N GLY A 52 -15.97 2.85 0.19
CA GLY A 52 -15.69 4.16 -0.39
C GLY A 52 -16.62 4.51 -1.55
N LEU A 53 -16.88 3.55 -2.46
CA LEU A 53 -17.85 3.71 -3.55
C LEU A 53 -19.28 3.84 -3.05
N LEU A 54 -19.68 3.01 -2.06
CA LEU A 54 -21.00 3.09 -1.46
C LEU A 54 -21.24 4.45 -0.80
N ASN A 55 -20.25 5.02 -0.12
CA ASN A 55 -20.37 6.37 0.45
C ASN A 55 -20.66 7.43 -0.61
N LEU A 56 -20.05 7.34 -1.80
CA LEU A 56 -20.34 8.26 -2.91
C LEU A 56 -21.77 8.14 -3.45
N ILE A 57 -22.33 6.93 -3.41
CA ILE A 57 -23.67 6.64 -3.93
C ILE A 57 -24.74 7.02 -2.90
N VAL A 58 -24.60 6.55 -1.67
CA VAL A 58 -25.61 6.70 -0.61
C VAL A 58 -25.62 8.11 -0.04
N ALA A 59 -24.46 8.73 0.20
CA ALA A 59 -24.38 10.08 0.77
C ALA A 59 -24.31 11.19 -0.29
N ARG A 60 -24.66 10.90 -1.55
CA ARG A 60 -24.45 11.79 -2.70
C ARG A 60 -24.98 13.21 -2.48
N ASP A 61 -26.21 13.34 -1.96
CA ASP A 61 -26.86 14.64 -1.78
C ASP A 61 -26.27 15.44 -0.61
N GLN A 62 -25.87 14.74 0.46
CA GLN A 62 -25.14 15.33 1.59
C GLN A 62 -23.76 15.85 1.13
N LEU A 63 -23.03 15.06 0.36
CA LEU A 63 -21.72 15.42 -0.18
C LEU A 63 -21.80 16.58 -1.19
N HIS A 64 -22.87 16.65 -1.97
CA HIS A 64 -23.12 17.75 -2.89
C HIS A 64 -23.39 19.04 -2.12
N THR A 65 -24.28 18.99 -1.13
CA THR A 65 -24.65 20.14 -0.29
C THR A 65 -23.44 20.67 0.51
N ALA A 66 -22.60 19.77 1.01
CA ALA A 66 -21.36 20.09 1.73
C ALA A 66 -20.22 20.61 0.81
N GLY A 67 -20.35 20.51 -0.51
CA GLY A 67 -19.25 20.83 -1.44
C GLY A 67 -18.01 19.94 -1.27
N SER A 68 -18.16 18.76 -0.64
CA SER A 68 -17.08 17.79 -0.39
C SER A 68 -16.97 16.72 -1.49
N ARG A 69 -17.97 16.61 -2.36
CA ARG A 69 -18.03 15.59 -3.42
C ARG A 69 -16.77 15.50 -4.29
N LYS A 70 -16.27 16.63 -4.80
CA LYS A 70 -15.05 16.66 -5.65
C LYS A 70 -13.83 16.11 -4.91
N TRP A 71 -13.72 16.38 -3.61
CA TRP A 71 -12.61 15.90 -2.79
C TRP A 71 -12.71 14.40 -2.55
N TYR A 72 -13.91 13.85 -2.33
CA TYR A 72 -14.12 12.40 -2.28
C TYR A 72 -13.79 11.72 -3.61
N GLU A 73 -14.24 12.28 -4.75
CA GLU A 73 -13.95 11.74 -6.08
C GLU A 73 -12.45 11.73 -6.39
N LEU A 74 -11.73 12.82 -6.07
CA LEU A 74 -10.27 12.87 -6.21
C LEU A 74 -9.55 11.91 -5.27
N GLY A 75 -9.99 11.82 -4.01
CA GLY A 75 -9.43 10.87 -3.04
C GLY A 75 -9.58 9.42 -3.51
N LEU A 76 -10.75 9.08 -4.06
CA LEU A 76 -11.00 7.78 -4.66
C LEU A 76 -10.14 7.56 -5.91
N LEU A 77 -10.01 8.56 -6.79
CA LEU A 77 -9.16 8.46 -7.99
C LEU A 77 -7.71 8.11 -7.62
N PHE A 78 -7.12 8.82 -6.65
CA PHE A 78 -5.77 8.51 -6.17
C PHE A 78 -5.70 7.13 -5.53
N SER A 79 -6.71 6.74 -4.76
CA SER A 79 -6.81 5.41 -4.15
C SER A 79 -6.89 4.30 -5.20
N VAL A 80 -7.62 4.51 -6.30
CA VAL A 80 -7.64 3.57 -7.44
C VAL A 80 -6.29 3.54 -8.14
N GLY A 81 -5.64 4.70 -8.29
CA GLY A 81 -4.29 4.83 -8.84
C GLY A 81 -3.25 3.97 -8.10
N HIS A 82 -3.35 3.84 -6.77
CA HIS A 82 -2.52 2.92 -5.97
C HIS A 82 -2.50 1.52 -6.57
N ILE A 83 -3.67 0.96 -6.88
CA ILE A 83 -3.82 -0.40 -7.38
C ILE A 83 -3.51 -0.45 -8.87
N ALA A 84 -4.13 0.45 -9.65
CA ALA A 84 -4.04 0.44 -11.11
C ALA A 84 -2.59 0.58 -11.61
N ILE A 85 -1.77 1.39 -10.93
CA ILE A 85 -0.38 1.66 -11.34
C ILE A 85 0.59 0.67 -10.71
N TYR A 86 0.45 0.37 -9.41
CA TYR A 86 1.52 -0.30 -8.65
C TYR A 86 1.25 -1.77 -8.33
N ALA A 87 0.01 -2.26 -8.35
CA ALA A 87 -0.31 -3.60 -7.86
C ALA A 87 0.46 -4.71 -8.60
N ARG A 88 0.52 -4.64 -9.94
CA ARG A 88 1.24 -5.65 -10.73
C ARG A 88 2.72 -5.74 -10.38
N ARG A 89 3.39 -4.59 -10.25
CA ARG A 89 4.82 -4.54 -9.91
C ARG A 89 5.06 -4.95 -8.46
N ALA A 90 4.19 -4.53 -7.54
CA ALA A 90 4.24 -4.92 -6.14
C ALA A 90 4.12 -6.42 -5.98
N LEU A 91 3.07 -7.05 -6.54
CA LEU A 91 2.87 -8.49 -6.48
C LEU A 91 4.03 -9.28 -7.08
N LYS A 92 4.59 -8.80 -8.19
CA LYS A 92 5.80 -9.40 -8.79
C LYS A 92 6.99 -9.36 -7.82
N LEU A 93 7.29 -8.20 -7.23
CA LEU A 93 8.41 -8.05 -6.30
C LEU A 93 8.20 -8.84 -4.99
N LEU A 94 6.96 -8.91 -4.49
CA LEU A 94 6.61 -9.73 -3.33
C LEU A 94 6.86 -11.22 -3.60
N ALA A 95 6.44 -11.71 -4.78
CA ALA A 95 6.71 -13.07 -5.21
C ALA A 95 8.22 -13.33 -5.40
N GLU A 96 8.96 -12.34 -5.92
CA GLU A 96 10.42 -12.43 -6.04
C GLU A 96 11.09 -12.55 -4.66
N ILE A 97 10.65 -11.78 -3.65
CA ILE A 97 11.16 -11.90 -2.27
C ILE A 97 10.83 -13.29 -1.68
N GLU A 98 9.58 -13.74 -1.85
CA GLU A 98 9.08 -15.01 -1.31
C GLU A 98 9.83 -16.23 -1.86
N ASN A 99 10.19 -16.18 -3.14
CA ASN A 99 10.83 -17.28 -3.87
C ASN A 99 12.35 -17.14 -3.96
N ASP A 100 12.95 -16.23 -3.20
CA ASP A 100 14.39 -15.91 -3.24
C ASP A 100 14.88 -15.62 -4.68
N LEU A 101 14.28 -14.62 -5.33
CA LEU A 101 14.66 -14.18 -6.66
C LEU A 101 15.18 -12.73 -6.59
N PRO A 102 16.39 -12.45 -7.11
CA PRO A 102 17.39 -13.40 -7.59
C PRO A 102 17.91 -14.31 -6.47
N LYS A 103 18.28 -15.55 -6.81
CA LYS A 103 18.71 -16.57 -5.84
C LYS A 103 19.90 -16.09 -5.00
N GLY A 104 19.77 -16.20 -3.68
CA GLY A 104 20.75 -15.71 -2.71
C GLY A 104 20.82 -14.19 -2.60
N ASN A 105 19.88 -13.45 -3.20
CA ASN A 105 19.86 -11.99 -3.22
C ASN A 105 18.45 -11.40 -3.08
N SER A 106 17.56 -12.06 -2.33
CA SER A 106 16.20 -11.59 -2.05
C SER A 106 16.12 -10.16 -1.50
N THR A 107 17.15 -9.69 -0.79
CA THR A 107 17.21 -8.31 -0.30
C THR A 107 17.32 -7.27 -1.42
N TYR A 108 17.77 -7.63 -2.62
CA TYR A 108 17.69 -6.75 -3.80
C TYR A 108 16.23 -6.46 -4.17
N SER A 109 15.41 -7.50 -4.26
CA SER A 109 13.98 -7.38 -4.57
C SER A 109 13.22 -6.65 -3.46
N MET A 110 13.59 -6.87 -2.19
CA MET A 110 13.09 -6.08 -1.06
C MET A 110 13.42 -4.59 -1.20
N GLY A 111 14.66 -4.24 -1.56
CA GLY A 111 15.05 -2.84 -1.77
C GLY A 111 14.26 -2.16 -2.88
N LEU A 112 14.05 -2.86 -4.01
CA LEU A 112 13.21 -2.37 -5.10
C LEU A 112 11.75 -2.19 -4.66
N TRP A 113 11.22 -3.14 -3.88
CA TRP A 113 9.87 -3.06 -3.34
C TRP A 113 9.73 -1.87 -2.40
N LEU A 114 10.66 -1.67 -1.45
CA LEU A 114 10.63 -0.55 -0.50
C LEU A 114 10.68 0.81 -1.19
N LYS A 115 11.52 0.96 -2.21
CA LYS A 115 11.60 2.19 -3.00
C LYS A 115 10.28 2.47 -3.71
N MET A 116 9.72 1.45 -4.37
CA MET A 116 8.42 1.57 -5.05
C MET A 116 7.28 1.84 -4.06
N ASN A 117 7.28 1.18 -2.89
CA ASN A 117 6.30 1.35 -1.82
C ASN A 117 6.26 2.79 -1.32
N LEU A 118 7.43 3.40 -1.12
CA LEU A 118 7.56 4.81 -0.74
C LEU A 118 7.05 5.75 -1.83
N VAL A 119 7.47 5.52 -3.08
CA VAL A 119 7.01 6.33 -4.23
C VAL A 119 5.49 6.28 -4.34
N ARG A 120 4.89 5.09 -4.31
CA ARG A 120 3.44 4.90 -4.31
C ARG A 120 2.79 5.66 -3.17
N ALA A 121 3.30 5.53 -1.95
CA ALA A 121 2.73 6.20 -0.79
C ALA A 121 2.68 7.72 -0.96
N VAL A 122 3.72 8.32 -1.54
CA VAL A 122 3.79 9.77 -1.78
C VAL A 122 2.92 10.19 -2.96
N THR A 123 2.81 9.39 -4.03
CA THR A 123 2.09 9.78 -5.25
C THR A 123 0.60 9.44 -5.24
N THR A 124 0.17 8.46 -4.43
CA THR A 124 -1.23 8.03 -4.36
C THR A 124 -1.80 8.18 -2.96
N ASP A 125 -1.14 7.62 -1.95
CA ASP A 125 -1.76 7.48 -0.62
C ASP A 125 -1.84 8.83 0.11
N LEU A 126 -0.79 9.63 0.02
CA LEU A 126 -0.75 10.96 0.62
C LEU A 126 -1.74 11.94 -0.05
N PRO A 127 -1.80 12.07 -1.38
CA PRO A 127 -2.83 12.86 -2.05
C PRO A 127 -4.25 12.37 -1.73
N ALA A 128 -4.49 11.06 -1.72
CA ALA A 128 -5.78 10.50 -1.36
C ALA A 128 -6.17 10.89 0.07
N LEU A 129 -5.26 10.72 1.03
CA LEU A 129 -5.48 11.09 2.43
C LEU A 129 -5.81 12.58 2.59
N LEU A 130 -5.06 13.47 1.93
CA LEU A 130 -5.32 14.90 1.99
C LEU A 130 -6.69 15.24 1.40
N CYS A 131 -7.06 14.63 0.28
CA CYS A 131 -8.38 14.82 -0.32
C CYS A 131 -9.49 14.36 0.64
N PHE A 132 -9.35 13.18 1.26
CA PHE A 132 -10.36 12.67 2.20
C PHE A 132 -10.42 13.49 3.49
N ILE A 133 -9.31 14.00 4.01
CA ILE A 133 -9.32 14.92 5.16
C ILE A 133 -10.09 16.19 4.83
N VAL A 134 -9.80 16.81 3.69
CA VAL A 134 -10.53 18.02 3.25
C VAL A 134 -12.01 17.73 3.05
N ALA A 135 -12.34 16.57 2.48
CA ALA A 135 -13.72 16.15 2.29
C ALA A 135 -14.44 15.96 3.64
N ALA A 136 -13.81 15.30 4.61
CA ALA A 136 -14.34 15.08 5.95
C ALA A 136 -14.54 16.39 6.71
N LEU A 137 -13.59 17.34 6.61
CA LEU A 137 -13.72 18.66 7.25
C LEU A 137 -14.83 19.53 6.63
N LYS A 138 -15.22 19.26 5.38
CA LYS A 138 -16.31 19.96 4.69
C LYS A 138 -17.68 19.34 4.91
N THR A 139 -17.74 18.05 5.20
CA THR A 139 -18.99 17.35 5.50
C THR A 139 -19.29 17.52 7.00
N PRO A 140 -20.33 18.28 7.38
CA PRO A 140 -20.70 18.49 8.78
C PRO A 140 -21.23 17.20 9.44
#